data_AF-A0A964EWN6-F1
#
_entry.id   AF-A0A964EWN6-F1
#
_cell.length_a   1.000
_cell.length_b   1.000
_cell.length_c   1.000
_cell.angle_alpha   90.00
_cell.angle_beta   90.00
_cell.angle_gamma   90.00
#
_symmetry.space_group_name_H-M   'P 1'
#
loop_
_entity.id
_entity.type
_entity.pdbx_description
1 polymer ?
#
loop_
_entity_poly.entity_id
_entity_poly.type
_entity_poly.pdbx_seq_one_letter_code
_entity_poly.pdbx_strand_id
1 'polypeptide(L)'
;MTPDVPSDAPLLDPDRARYGQDGLSSAQVDAMLAALDAERAEAGVRERLREQPGWARVAGLAGVGAALTLLLVLATGLRPDLQGGEEARLALILAAFAVAGVAGLAVAARGMHQPPMGRRAWGIAALCLGLPVAAGVAPGLMPGIPMPEGKAWIHLFCFGLAAGVALGVAIAAALLDRSERPPLWRGLSAAGAGGVLGALAILLHCPIADPLHMLLGHALPGLVLAGAAVAWLRR
;
A
#
# COMPACT_ATOMS: atom_id res chain seq x y z
N MET A 1 -33.92 0.08 25.79
CA MET A 1 -35.13 0.85 25.40
C MET A 1 -34.69 1.91 24.40
N THR A 2 -34.76 1.59 23.12
CA THR A 2 -34.57 2.53 22.01
C THR A 2 -35.95 3.11 21.66
N PRO A 3 -36.11 4.44 21.53
CA PRO A 3 -37.39 5.00 21.14
C PRO A 3 -37.73 4.59 19.70
N ASP A 4 -38.93 4.05 19.51
CA ASP A 4 -39.55 3.84 18.20
C ASP A 4 -39.75 5.20 17.54
N VAL A 5 -39.01 5.46 16.46
CA VAL A 5 -39.26 6.61 15.58
C VAL A 5 -40.24 6.13 14.50
N PRO A 6 -41.44 6.74 14.39
CA PRO A 6 -42.43 6.33 13.41
C PRO A 6 -41.88 6.50 11.98
N SER A 7 -41.90 5.41 11.21
CA SER A 7 -41.34 5.24 9.86
C SER A 7 -42.07 6.02 8.75
N ASP A 8 -43.28 6.55 9.02
CA ASP A 8 -44.23 6.83 7.94
C ASP A 8 -44.56 8.32 7.75
N ALA A 9 -43.79 9.23 8.36
CA ALA A 9 -43.89 10.64 8.01
C ALA A 9 -43.10 10.88 6.71
N PRO A 10 -43.76 11.22 5.58
CA PRO A 10 -43.03 11.61 4.40
C PRO A 10 -42.22 12.86 4.75
N LEU A 11 -40.89 12.74 4.73
CA LEU A 11 -39.94 13.85 4.70
C LEU A 11 -40.15 14.61 3.39
N LEU A 12 -41.31 15.27 3.26
CA LEU A 12 -41.53 16.32 2.30
C LEU A 12 -40.76 17.52 2.82
N ASP A 13 -39.48 17.55 2.46
CA ASP A 13 -38.64 18.72 2.60
C ASP A 13 -39.37 19.92 1.95
N PRO A 14 -39.87 20.89 2.73
CA PRO A 14 -40.59 22.04 2.20
C PRO A 14 -39.72 22.88 1.24
N ASP A 15 -38.40 22.71 1.24
CA ASP A 15 -37.50 23.37 0.30
C ASP A 15 -37.46 22.71 -1.08
N ARG A 16 -38.00 21.49 -1.28
CA ARG A 16 -38.11 20.88 -2.62
C ARG A 16 -38.92 21.72 -3.61
N ALA A 17 -39.92 22.46 -3.11
CA ALA A 17 -40.69 23.38 -3.94
C ALA A 17 -39.90 24.64 -4.34
N ARG A 18 -38.93 25.07 -3.51
CA ARG A 18 -38.01 26.17 -3.83
C ARG A 18 -36.92 25.76 -4.83
N TYR A 19 -36.36 24.56 -4.68
CA TYR A 19 -35.34 24.07 -5.63
C TYR A 19 -35.88 23.77 -7.03
N GLY A 20 -37.19 23.65 -7.20
CA GLY A 20 -37.82 23.39 -8.50
C GLY A 20 -38.09 24.61 -9.37
N GLN A 21 -38.00 25.84 -8.85
CA GLN A 21 -38.41 27.04 -9.59
C GLN A 21 -37.24 27.92 -10.09
N ASP A 22 -36.08 27.88 -9.44
CA ASP A 22 -34.88 28.59 -9.87
C ASP A 22 -33.87 27.62 -10.51
N GLY A 23 -34.30 26.93 -11.57
CA GLY A 23 -33.40 26.05 -12.31
C GLY A 23 -32.16 26.82 -12.78
N LEU A 24 -30.98 26.34 -12.40
CA LEU A 24 -29.72 26.91 -12.90
C LEU A 24 -29.78 26.95 -14.43
N SER A 25 -29.66 28.14 -15.01
CA SER A 25 -29.56 28.30 -16.45
C SER A 25 -28.35 27.51 -16.95
N SER A 26 -28.40 27.03 -18.20
CA SER A 26 -27.26 26.36 -18.83
C SER A 26 -25.98 27.21 -18.74
N ALA A 27 -26.11 28.53 -18.90
CA ALA A 27 -25.01 29.47 -18.75
C ALA A 27 -24.39 29.51 -17.34
N GLN A 28 -25.21 29.37 -16.28
CA GLN A 28 -24.70 29.27 -14.91
C GLN A 28 -23.97 27.95 -14.68
N VAL A 29 -24.48 26.84 -15.23
CA VAL A 29 -23.80 25.54 -15.15
C VAL A 29 -22.46 25.59 -15.90
N ASP A 30 -22.44 26.15 -17.11
CA ASP A 30 -21.22 26.30 -17.91
C ASP A 30 -20.18 27.18 -17.22
N ALA A 31 -20.61 28.29 -16.61
CA ALA A 31 -19.73 29.16 -15.83
C ALA A 31 -19.15 28.45 -14.60
N MET A 32 -19.95 27.63 -13.90
CA MET A 32 -19.48 26.83 -12.77
C MET A 32 -18.46 25.76 -13.22
N LEU A 33 -18.70 25.09 -14.36
CA LEU A 33 -17.76 24.11 -14.91
C LEU A 33 -16.46 24.77 -15.36
N ALA A 34 -16.52 25.92 -16.04
CA ALA A 34 -15.35 26.68 -16.45
C ALA A 34 -14.52 27.18 -15.25
N ALA A 35 -15.18 27.61 -14.17
CA ALA A 35 -14.52 27.99 -12.93
C ALA A 35 -13.81 26.80 -12.27
N LEU A 36 -14.46 25.63 -12.23
CA LEU A 36 -13.85 24.39 -11.73
C LEU A 36 -12.66 23.94 -12.59
N ASP A 37 -12.74 24.10 -13.91
CA ASP A 37 -11.64 23.75 -14.81
C ASP A 37 -10.45 24.72 -14.67
N ALA A 38 -10.71 26.01 -14.44
CA ALA A 38 -9.66 26.98 -14.13
C ALA A 38 -8.97 26.67 -12.79
N GLU A 39 -9.75 26.37 -11.74
CA GLU A 39 -9.22 25.95 -10.43
C GLU A 39 -8.38 24.66 -10.55
N ARG A 40 -8.84 23.70 -11.37
CA ARG A 40 -8.07 22.48 -11.68
C ARG A 40 -6.82 22.73 -12.50
N ALA A 41 -6.81 23.72 -13.39
CA ALA A 41 -5.63 24.07 -14.18
C ALA A 41 -4.52 24.64 -13.29
N GLU A 42 -4.90 25.37 -12.23
CA GLU A 42 -4.01 25.89 -11.20
C GLU A 42 -3.63 24.86 -10.13
N ALA A 43 -4.32 23.71 -10.10
CA ALA A 43 -4.06 22.66 -9.13
C ALA A 43 -2.63 22.10 -9.26
N GLY A 44 -1.92 22.05 -8.13
CA GLY A 44 -0.55 21.52 -8.07
C GLY A 44 -0.47 20.05 -8.49
N VAL A 45 0.75 19.57 -8.80
CA VAL A 45 1.02 18.18 -9.22
C VAL A 45 0.42 17.15 -8.24
N ARG A 46 0.50 17.42 -6.93
CA ARG A 46 -0.07 16.55 -5.89
C ARG A 46 -1.58 16.38 -6.04
N GLU A 47 -2.30 17.45 -6.33
CA GLU A 47 -3.76 17.40 -6.43
C GLU A 47 -4.18 16.65 -7.69
N ARG A 48 -3.49 16.87 -8.81
CA ARG A 48 -3.68 16.11 -10.06
C ARG A 48 -3.41 14.60 -9.89
N LEU A 49 -2.43 14.24 -9.06
CA LEU A 49 -2.14 12.84 -8.73
C LEU A 49 -3.23 12.23 -7.83
N ARG A 50 -3.79 13.02 -6.91
CA ARG A 50 -4.91 12.60 -6.07
C ARG A 50 -6.15 12.34 -6.90
N GLU A 51 -6.46 13.19 -7.88
CA GLU A 51 -7.65 13.07 -8.74
C GLU A 51 -7.69 11.82 -9.63
N GLN A 52 -6.58 11.10 -9.77
CA GLN A 52 -6.49 9.88 -10.57
C GLN A 52 -7.47 8.79 -10.13
N PRO A 53 -8.07 8.05 -11.08
CA PRO A 53 -8.98 6.94 -10.76
C PRO A 53 -8.27 5.86 -9.93
N GLY A 54 -9.04 5.07 -9.18
CA GLY A 54 -8.48 4.08 -8.25
C GLY A 54 -7.50 3.10 -8.89
N TRP A 55 -7.81 2.61 -10.10
CA TRP A 55 -6.93 1.70 -10.84
C TRP A 55 -5.61 2.36 -11.23
N ALA A 56 -5.62 3.63 -11.62
CA ALA A 56 -4.41 4.37 -11.99
C ALA A 56 -3.52 4.62 -10.77
N ARG A 57 -4.11 4.84 -9.59
CA ARG A 57 -3.36 4.93 -8.33
C ARG A 57 -2.71 3.60 -7.96
N VAL A 58 -3.43 2.49 -8.10
CA VAL A 58 -2.84 1.14 -7.89
C VAL A 58 -1.72 0.88 -8.87
N ALA A 59 -1.92 1.16 -10.17
CA ALA A 59 -0.90 0.99 -11.19
C ALA A 59 0.33 1.88 -10.94
N GLY A 60 0.12 3.13 -10.52
CA GLY A 60 1.19 4.05 -10.15
C GLY A 60 1.99 3.55 -8.94
N LEU A 61 1.32 3.07 -7.88
CA LEU A 61 1.98 2.50 -6.71
C LEU A 61 2.75 1.21 -7.05
N ALA A 62 2.13 0.33 -7.84
CA ALA A 62 2.78 -0.88 -8.31
C ALA A 62 4.00 -0.54 -9.20
N GLY A 63 3.87 0.48 -10.06
CA GLY A 63 4.95 1.00 -10.88
C GLY A 63 6.11 1.55 -10.05
N VAL A 64 5.83 2.32 -8.98
CA VAL A 64 6.86 2.79 -8.05
C VAL A 64 7.55 1.61 -7.36
N GLY A 65 6.79 0.65 -6.85
CA GLY A 65 7.35 -0.56 -6.23
C GLY A 65 8.23 -1.37 -7.19
N ALA A 66 7.77 -1.56 -8.43
CA ALA A 66 8.52 -2.25 -9.47
C ALA A 66 9.79 -1.50 -9.89
N ALA A 67 9.72 -0.18 -10.04
CA ALA A 67 10.87 0.65 -10.37
C ALA A 67 11.94 0.63 -9.27
N LEU A 68 11.52 0.74 -8.00
CA LEU A 68 12.44 0.65 -6.86
C LEU A 68 13.06 -0.75 -6.74
N THR A 69 12.26 -1.80 -6.97
CA THR A 69 12.75 -3.19 -7.01
C THR A 69 13.77 -3.39 -8.12
N LEU A 70 13.47 -2.91 -9.33
CA LEU A 70 14.37 -3.00 -10.48
C LEU A 70 15.67 -2.24 -10.23
N LEU A 71 15.59 -1.01 -9.70
CA LEU A 71 16.77 -0.22 -9.37
C LEU A 71 17.66 -0.92 -8.35
N LEU A 72 17.06 -1.52 -7.32
CA LEU A 72 17.78 -2.31 -6.33
C LEU A 72 18.49 -3.48 -6.99
N VAL A 73 17.77 -4.29 -7.77
CA VAL A 73 18.34 -5.45 -8.47
C VAL A 73 19.46 -5.05 -9.44
N LEU A 74 19.32 -3.93 -10.15
CA LEU A 74 20.38 -3.41 -11.04
C LEU A 74 21.61 -2.94 -10.25
N ALA A 75 21.41 -2.36 -9.08
CA ALA A 75 22.51 -1.84 -8.24
C ALA A 75 23.25 -2.96 -7.49
N THR A 76 22.56 -4.04 -7.11
CA THR A 76 23.12 -5.08 -6.24
C THR A 76 23.29 -6.44 -6.93
N GLY A 77 22.70 -6.62 -8.10
CA GLY A 77 22.68 -7.88 -8.85
C GLY A 77 21.60 -8.86 -8.36
N LEU A 78 21.26 -9.81 -9.22
CA LEU A 78 20.43 -10.96 -8.87
C LEU A 78 21.22 -11.97 -8.04
N ARG A 79 20.53 -12.69 -7.14
CA ARG A 79 21.15 -13.77 -6.37
C ARG A 79 21.67 -14.89 -7.29
N PRO A 80 22.89 -15.41 -7.06
CA PRO A 80 23.54 -16.37 -7.98
C PRO A 80 23.13 -17.83 -7.77
N ASP A 81 22.43 -18.15 -6.68
CA ASP A 81 22.16 -19.50 -6.19
C ASP A 81 20.85 -20.11 -6.72
N LEU A 82 20.28 -19.56 -7.79
CA LEU A 82 19.03 -20.06 -8.37
C LEU A 82 19.17 -21.37 -9.17
N GLN A 83 20.31 -22.05 -9.13
CA GLN A 83 20.49 -23.28 -9.91
C GLN A 83 19.94 -24.50 -9.15
N GLY A 84 19.43 -25.51 -9.86
CA GLY A 84 19.17 -26.83 -9.28
C GLY A 84 17.75 -27.13 -8.78
N GLY A 85 16.72 -26.51 -9.39
CA GLY A 85 15.31 -26.88 -9.18
C GLY A 85 14.57 -26.08 -8.10
N GLU A 86 15.28 -25.20 -7.38
CA GLU A 86 14.72 -24.31 -6.37
C GLU A 86 14.02 -23.06 -6.94
N GLU A 87 14.18 -22.83 -8.25
CA GLU A 87 13.61 -21.71 -9.01
C GLU A 87 12.09 -21.68 -8.90
N ALA A 88 11.44 -22.84 -9.06
CA ALA A 88 9.98 -22.95 -9.00
C ALA A 88 9.46 -22.60 -7.59
N ARG A 89 10.15 -23.07 -6.55
CA ARG A 89 9.79 -22.76 -5.16
C ARG A 89 9.94 -21.28 -4.89
N LEU A 90 11.05 -20.66 -5.28
CA LEU A 90 11.24 -19.23 -5.13
C LEU A 90 10.22 -18.43 -5.93
N ALA A 91 9.94 -18.81 -7.18
CA ALA A 91 8.95 -18.13 -8.02
C ALA A 91 7.55 -18.13 -7.39
N LEU A 92 7.13 -19.23 -6.77
CA LEU A 92 5.87 -19.30 -6.03
C LEU A 92 5.85 -18.37 -4.80
N ILE A 93 6.96 -18.30 -4.06
CA ILE A 93 7.10 -17.38 -2.91
C ILE A 93 7.03 -15.92 -3.40
N LEU A 94 7.77 -15.57 -4.45
CA LEU A 94 7.76 -14.23 -5.04
C LEU A 94 6.36 -13.87 -5.57
N ALA A 95 5.66 -14.82 -6.20
CA ALA A 95 4.29 -14.63 -6.64
C ALA A 95 3.33 -14.37 -5.48
N ALA A 96 3.46 -15.12 -4.38
CA ALA A 96 2.64 -14.90 -3.17
C ALA A 96 2.88 -13.51 -2.57
N PHE A 97 4.15 -13.07 -2.51
CA PHE A 97 4.50 -11.72 -2.07
C PHE A 97 3.95 -10.66 -3.02
N ALA A 98 4.10 -10.84 -4.34
CA ALA A 98 3.57 -9.90 -5.33
C ALA A 98 2.04 -9.76 -5.20
N VAL A 99 1.32 -10.87 -5.08
CA VAL A 99 -0.15 -10.87 -4.89
C VAL A 99 -0.55 -10.17 -3.59
N ALA A 100 0.12 -10.47 -2.48
CA ALA A 100 -0.13 -9.81 -1.20
C ALA A 100 0.17 -8.30 -1.27
N GLY A 101 1.28 -7.92 -1.90
CA GLY A 101 1.67 -6.53 -2.13
C GLY A 101 0.62 -5.78 -2.94
N VAL A 102 0.21 -6.33 -4.09
CA VAL A 102 -0.83 -5.73 -4.96
C VAL A 102 -2.17 -5.62 -4.23
N ALA A 103 -2.57 -6.64 -3.47
CA ALA A 103 -3.78 -6.59 -2.66
C ALA A 103 -3.72 -5.47 -1.61
N GLY A 104 -2.58 -5.33 -0.91
CA GLY A 104 -2.36 -4.25 0.04
C GLY A 104 -2.39 -2.86 -0.61
N LEU A 105 -1.78 -2.70 -1.80
CA LEU A 105 -1.85 -1.46 -2.58
C LEU A 105 -3.27 -1.14 -3.04
N ALA A 106 -4.03 -2.14 -3.48
CA ALA A 106 -5.43 -1.96 -3.87
C ALA A 106 -6.31 -1.47 -2.71
N VAL A 107 -6.07 -2.00 -1.51
CA VAL A 107 -6.73 -1.53 -0.28
C VAL A 107 -6.26 -0.12 0.07
N ALA A 108 -4.96 0.15 0.03
CA ALA A 108 -4.38 1.45 0.33
C ALA A 108 -4.89 2.57 -0.60
N ALA A 109 -5.00 2.28 -1.90
CA ALA A 109 -5.49 3.23 -2.91
C ALA A 109 -7.02 3.36 -2.97
N ARG A 110 -7.77 2.60 -2.16
CA ARG A 110 -9.24 2.58 -2.20
C ARG A 110 -9.82 3.97 -1.93
N GLY A 111 -10.64 4.48 -2.85
CA GLY A 111 -11.26 5.81 -2.72
C GLY A 111 -12.33 5.88 -1.62
N MET A 112 -12.57 7.07 -1.07
CA MET A 112 -13.59 7.31 -0.03
C MET A 112 -15.02 7.04 -0.52
N HIS A 113 -15.27 7.15 -1.83
CA HIS A 113 -16.58 6.87 -2.44
C HIS A 113 -16.92 5.37 -2.48
N GLN A 114 -15.97 4.48 -2.19
CA GLN A 114 -16.21 3.04 -2.23
C GLN A 114 -16.76 2.53 -0.90
N PRO A 115 -17.59 1.46 -0.91
CA PRO A 115 -18.11 0.87 0.31
C PRO A 115 -17.00 0.48 1.30
N PRO A 116 -17.25 0.59 2.62
CA PRO A 116 -16.27 0.20 3.63
C PRO A 116 -15.96 -1.31 3.55
N MET A 117 -14.68 -1.68 3.65
CA MET A 117 -14.25 -3.08 3.59
C MET A 117 -14.38 -3.83 4.93
N GLY A 118 -14.56 -3.11 6.04
CA GLY A 118 -14.66 -3.69 7.38
C GLY A 118 -13.47 -4.61 7.70
N ARG A 119 -13.77 -5.85 8.12
CA ARG A 119 -12.76 -6.86 8.52
C ARG A 119 -11.82 -7.29 7.38
N ARG A 120 -12.25 -7.17 6.12
CA ARG A 120 -11.42 -7.60 4.97
C ARG A 120 -10.16 -6.74 4.80
N ALA A 121 -10.26 -5.43 5.03
CA ALA A 121 -9.09 -4.54 4.97
C ALA A 121 -8.06 -4.89 6.05
N TRP A 122 -8.52 -5.19 7.27
CA TRP A 122 -7.66 -5.65 8.35
C TRP A 122 -7.01 -7.00 8.05
N GLY A 123 -7.74 -7.94 7.45
CA GLY A 123 -7.19 -9.22 7.01
C GLY A 123 -6.08 -9.05 5.97
N ILE A 124 -6.25 -8.14 5.01
CA ILE A 124 -5.22 -7.84 4.00
C ILE A 124 -4.01 -7.16 4.64
N ALA A 125 -4.21 -6.18 5.52
CA ALA A 125 -3.10 -5.54 6.24
C ALA A 125 -2.31 -6.55 7.08
N ALA A 126 -3.01 -7.44 7.80
CA ALA A 126 -2.42 -8.51 8.58
C ALA A 126 -1.67 -9.52 7.69
N LEU A 127 -2.21 -9.87 6.52
CA LEU A 127 -1.54 -10.72 5.54
C LEU A 127 -0.24 -10.06 5.04
N CYS A 128 -0.27 -8.78 4.65
CA CYS A 128 0.92 -8.09 4.17
C CYS A 128 2.00 -7.99 5.26
N LEU A 129 1.64 -7.70 6.49
CA LEU A 129 2.61 -7.60 7.59
C LEU A 129 3.09 -8.98 8.07
N GLY A 130 2.20 -9.98 8.06
CA GLY A 130 2.48 -11.32 8.56
C GLY A 130 3.21 -12.20 7.56
N LEU A 131 3.02 -12.03 6.25
CA LEU A 131 3.61 -12.91 5.23
C LEU A 131 5.15 -12.91 5.26
N PRO A 132 5.86 -11.76 5.31
CA PRO A 132 7.33 -11.75 5.46
C PRO A 132 7.80 -12.39 6.78
N VAL A 133 7.06 -12.18 7.87
CA VAL A 133 7.36 -12.78 9.18
C VAL A 133 7.21 -14.30 9.11
N ALA A 134 6.10 -14.78 8.56
CA ALA A 134 5.83 -16.21 8.36
C ALA A 134 6.92 -16.87 7.50
N ALA A 135 7.36 -16.19 6.43
CA ALA A 135 8.46 -16.65 5.59
C ALA A 135 9.79 -16.75 6.36
N GLY A 136 10.06 -15.82 7.28
CA GLY A 136 11.29 -15.82 8.09
C GLY A 136 11.30 -16.83 9.23
N VAL A 137 10.15 -17.21 9.79
CA VAL A 137 10.09 -18.17 10.92
C VAL A 137 9.89 -19.62 10.48
N ALA A 138 9.43 -19.88 9.25
CA ALA A 138 9.12 -21.22 8.77
C ALA A 138 10.39 -21.95 8.29
N PRO A 139 10.90 -22.95 9.03
CA PRO A 139 12.14 -23.64 8.66
C PRO A 139 11.99 -24.36 7.33
N GLY A 140 12.98 -24.22 6.45
CA GLY A 140 13.01 -24.91 5.16
C GLY A 140 12.02 -24.38 4.13
N LEU A 141 11.23 -23.33 4.42
CA LEU A 141 10.35 -22.71 3.42
C LEU A 141 11.15 -21.92 2.38
N MET A 142 12.13 -21.15 2.83
CA MET A 142 12.94 -20.28 1.98
C MET A 142 14.14 -21.04 1.39
N PRO A 143 14.30 -21.09 0.06
CA PRO A 143 15.53 -21.58 -0.55
C PRO A 143 16.67 -20.59 -0.30
N GLY A 144 17.85 -21.11 0.04
CA GLY A 144 19.03 -20.29 0.22
C GLY A 144 20.16 -20.95 1.00
N ILE A 145 21.16 -20.13 1.33
CA ILE A 145 22.35 -20.51 2.07
C ILE A 145 22.26 -20.05 3.53
N PRO A 146 22.99 -20.68 4.47
CA PRO A 146 23.08 -20.19 5.84
C PRO A 146 23.78 -18.83 5.90
N MET A 147 23.56 -18.13 7.01
CA MET A 147 24.26 -16.88 7.30
C MET A 147 25.77 -17.12 7.42
N PRO A 148 26.62 -16.36 6.69
CA PRO A 148 28.07 -16.47 6.88
C PRO A 148 28.50 -15.98 8.26
N GLU A 149 29.42 -16.71 8.90
CA GLU A 149 29.95 -16.35 10.22
C GLU A 149 30.59 -14.95 10.23
N GLY A 150 30.38 -14.20 11.32
CA GLY A 150 30.99 -12.88 11.53
C GLY A 150 30.43 -11.74 10.66
N LYS A 151 29.38 -11.97 9.86
CA LYS A 151 28.83 -10.96 8.93
C LYS A 151 27.51 -10.32 9.38
N ALA A 152 27.35 -10.04 10.67
CA ALA A 152 26.12 -9.46 11.23
C ALA A 152 25.68 -8.14 10.55
N TRP A 153 26.60 -7.38 9.96
CA TRP A 153 26.29 -6.17 9.20
C TRP A 153 25.34 -6.42 8.01
N ILE A 154 25.28 -7.65 7.47
CA ILE A 154 24.40 -8.01 6.36
C ILE A 154 22.92 -7.87 6.76
N HIS A 155 22.56 -8.07 8.04
CA HIS A 155 21.20 -7.80 8.53
C HIS A 155 20.80 -6.34 8.34
N LEU A 156 21.69 -5.41 8.73
CA LEU A 156 21.47 -3.96 8.61
C LEU A 156 21.45 -3.52 7.15
N PHE A 157 22.31 -4.10 6.32
CA PHE A 157 22.34 -3.83 4.88
C PHE A 157 21.01 -4.21 4.21
N CYS A 158 20.54 -5.45 4.43
CA CYS A 158 19.26 -5.91 3.85
C CYS A 158 18.07 -5.13 4.42
N PHE A 159 18.10 -4.81 5.72
CA PHE A 159 17.09 -3.93 6.34
C PHE A 159 17.05 -2.58 5.64
N GLY A 160 18.20 -1.93 5.42
CA GLY A 160 18.28 -0.60 4.80
C GLY A 160 17.73 -0.59 3.37
N LEU A 161 18.08 -1.61 2.58
CA LEU A 161 17.56 -1.77 1.23
C LEU A 161 16.04 -2.01 1.20
N ALA A 162 15.54 -2.94 2.02
CA ALA A 162 14.10 -3.21 2.12
C ALA A 162 13.33 -2.00 2.66
N ALA A 163 13.88 -1.29 3.65
CA ALA A 163 13.31 -0.07 4.20
C ALA A 163 13.24 1.04 3.17
N GLY A 164 14.24 1.19 2.30
CA GLY A 164 14.22 2.15 1.19
C GLY A 164 13.04 1.92 0.23
N VAL A 165 12.84 0.67 -0.21
CA VAL A 165 11.70 0.31 -1.05
C VAL A 165 10.37 0.52 -0.30
N ALA A 166 10.27 0.02 0.92
CA ALA A 166 9.05 0.10 1.72
C ALA A 166 8.64 1.55 2.02
N LEU A 167 9.61 2.40 2.37
CA LEU A 167 9.39 3.83 2.63
C LEU A 167 8.99 4.55 1.35
N GLY A 168 9.64 4.27 0.22
CA GLY A 168 9.28 4.87 -1.08
C GLY A 168 7.83 4.59 -1.47
N VAL A 169 7.39 3.33 -1.31
CA VAL A 169 5.99 2.94 -1.57
C VAL A 169 5.04 3.59 -0.57
N ALA A 170 5.38 3.64 0.71
CA ALA A 170 4.54 4.27 1.73
C ALA A 170 4.38 5.79 1.50
N ILE A 171 5.46 6.49 1.13
CA ILE A 171 5.42 7.91 0.75
C ILE A 171 4.56 8.11 -0.48
N ALA A 172 4.73 7.29 -1.53
CA ALA A 172 3.90 7.38 -2.73
C ALA A 172 2.41 7.17 -2.41
N ALA A 173 2.08 6.21 -1.52
CA ALA A 173 0.71 5.99 -1.07
C ALA A 173 0.15 7.21 -0.31
N ALA A 174 0.94 7.82 0.57
CA ALA A 174 0.54 9.02 1.30
C ALA A 174 0.34 10.24 0.37
N LEU A 175 1.15 10.38 -0.68
CA LEU A 175 0.98 11.43 -1.69
C LEU A 175 -0.30 11.26 -2.52
N LEU A 176 -0.70 10.01 -2.78
CA LEU A 176 -1.91 9.65 -3.55
C LEU A 176 -3.18 9.54 -2.69
N ASP A 177 -3.07 9.66 -1.37
CA ASP A 177 -4.22 9.62 -0.49
C ASP A 177 -5.01 10.94 -0.55
N ARG A 178 -6.34 10.80 -0.67
CA ARG A 178 -7.32 11.90 -0.70
C ARG A 178 -7.91 12.21 0.67
N SER A 179 -7.75 11.31 1.63
CA SER A 179 -8.34 11.49 2.95
C SER A 179 -7.48 12.41 3.80
N GLU A 180 -8.10 13.43 4.39
CA GLU A 180 -7.44 14.26 5.42
C GLU A 180 -7.13 13.44 6.68
N ARG A 181 -8.02 12.49 6.99
CA ARG A 181 -7.91 11.57 8.14
C ARG A 181 -8.11 10.14 7.68
N PRO A 182 -7.10 9.50 7.07
CA PRO A 182 -7.25 8.13 6.61
C PRO A 182 -7.45 7.18 7.78
N PRO A 183 -8.31 6.16 7.63
CA PRO A 183 -8.49 5.16 8.67
C PRO A 183 -7.20 4.35 8.86
N LEU A 184 -6.95 3.88 10.09
CA LEU A 184 -5.70 3.18 10.46
C LEU A 184 -5.37 1.99 9.55
N TRP A 185 -6.36 1.20 9.15
CA TRP A 185 -6.14 0.05 8.26
C TRP A 185 -5.52 0.46 6.91
N ARG A 186 -5.76 1.69 6.43
CA ARG A 186 -5.20 2.18 5.16
C ARG A 186 -3.70 2.42 5.30
N GLY A 187 -3.28 3.10 6.36
CA GLY A 187 -1.87 3.30 6.69
C GLY A 187 -1.14 1.96 6.90
N LEU A 188 -1.76 1.03 7.62
CA LEU A 188 -1.22 -0.32 7.82
C LEU A 188 -1.12 -1.12 6.51
N SER A 189 -2.11 -1.00 5.62
CA SER A 189 -2.08 -1.67 4.30
C SER A 189 -0.97 -1.09 3.41
N ALA A 190 -0.78 0.23 3.43
CA ALA A 190 0.29 0.88 2.68
C ALA A 190 1.68 0.48 3.22
N ALA A 191 1.87 0.50 4.54
CA ALA A 191 3.10 0.08 5.19
C ALA A 191 3.39 -1.42 4.96
N GLY A 192 2.37 -2.27 5.09
CA GLY A 192 2.46 -3.69 4.82
C GLY A 192 2.79 -4.00 3.36
N ALA A 193 2.11 -3.35 2.41
CA ALA A 193 2.41 -3.52 0.98
C ALA A 193 3.83 -3.06 0.64
N GLY A 194 4.27 -1.91 1.17
CA GLY A 194 5.65 -1.45 1.04
C GLY A 194 6.65 -2.46 1.62
N GLY A 195 6.39 -2.99 2.82
CA GLY A 195 7.21 -4.01 3.45
C GLY A 195 7.31 -5.30 2.63
N VAL A 196 6.20 -5.79 2.09
CA VAL A 196 6.16 -6.98 1.21
C VAL A 196 6.95 -6.74 -0.07
N LEU A 197 6.81 -5.59 -0.72
CA LEU A 197 7.57 -5.26 -1.92
C LEU A 197 9.06 -5.07 -1.63
N GLY A 198 9.41 -4.48 -0.49
CA GLY A 198 10.79 -4.42 -0.01
C GLY A 198 11.37 -5.82 0.22
N ALA A 199 10.65 -6.69 0.92
CA ALA A 199 11.07 -8.08 1.14
C ALA A 199 11.21 -8.84 -0.18
N LEU A 200 10.28 -8.66 -1.13
CA LEU A 200 10.36 -9.22 -2.49
C LEU A 200 11.62 -8.76 -3.20
N ALA A 201 11.94 -7.46 -3.16
CA ALA A 201 13.14 -6.93 -3.79
C ALA A 201 14.43 -7.53 -3.19
N ILE A 202 14.49 -7.69 -1.86
CA ILE A 202 15.64 -8.35 -1.23
C ILE A 202 15.68 -9.84 -1.55
N LEU A 203 14.55 -10.54 -1.65
CA LEU A 203 14.54 -11.97 -2.02
C LEU A 203 15.09 -12.26 -3.42
N LEU A 204 15.04 -11.28 -4.32
CA LEU A 204 15.67 -11.36 -5.65
C LEU A 204 17.20 -11.20 -5.60
N HIS A 205 17.74 -10.60 -4.55
CA HIS A 205 19.16 -10.26 -4.40
C HIS A 205 19.90 -11.12 -3.35
N CYS A 206 19.31 -11.29 -2.17
CA CYS A 206 19.94 -11.95 -1.02
C CYS A 206 19.63 -13.46 -1.02
N PRO A 207 20.66 -14.32 -1.02
CA PRO A 207 20.48 -15.76 -0.96
C PRO A 207 20.38 -16.32 0.46
N ILE A 208 20.48 -15.49 1.50
CA ILE A 208 20.57 -15.96 2.88
C ILE A 208 19.17 -16.35 3.40
N ALA A 209 19.01 -17.60 3.80
CA ALA A 209 17.74 -18.14 4.33
C ALA A 209 17.75 -18.33 5.86
N ASP A 210 18.75 -17.77 6.55
CA ASP A 210 18.80 -17.78 8.01
C ASP A 210 17.57 -17.07 8.63
N PRO A 211 16.86 -17.70 9.59
CA PRO A 211 15.63 -17.13 10.16
C PRO A 211 15.80 -15.74 10.78
N LEU A 212 16.89 -15.51 11.51
CA LEU A 212 17.16 -14.22 12.14
C LEU A 212 17.46 -13.16 11.07
N HIS A 213 18.19 -13.54 10.03
CA HIS A 213 18.42 -12.68 8.88
C HIS A 213 17.13 -12.30 8.15
N MET A 214 16.27 -13.26 7.88
CA MET A 214 14.97 -13.03 7.24
C MET A 214 14.09 -12.10 8.10
N LEU A 215 14.04 -12.32 9.41
CA LEU A 215 13.24 -11.49 10.31
C LEU A 215 13.76 -10.04 10.37
N LEU A 216 15.06 -9.85 10.62
CA LEU A 216 15.63 -8.52 10.82
C LEU A 216 15.84 -7.76 9.51
N GLY A 217 16.31 -8.44 8.47
CA GLY A 217 16.66 -7.82 7.18
C GLY A 217 15.49 -7.67 6.21
N HIS A 218 14.50 -8.58 6.24
CA HIS A 218 13.43 -8.61 5.24
C HIS A 218 12.07 -8.25 5.83
N ALA A 219 11.71 -8.79 6.99
CA ALA A 219 10.37 -8.63 7.56
C ALA A 219 10.20 -7.34 8.38
N LEU A 220 11.19 -7.00 9.21
CA LEU A 220 11.12 -5.88 10.16
C LEU A 220 10.81 -4.51 9.52
N PRO A 221 11.30 -4.14 8.33
CA PRO A 221 11.01 -2.83 7.72
C PRO A 221 9.52 -2.50 7.62
N GLY A 222 8.70 -3.46 7.19
CA GLY A 222 7.25 -3.28 7.09
C GLY A 222 6.59 -3.05 8.45
N LEU A 223 7.04 -3.77 9.48
CA LEU A 223 6.55 -3.63 10.86
C LEU A 223 6.94 -2.26 11.46
N VAL A 224 8.16 -1.79 11.21
CA VAL A 224 8.62 -0.48 11.66
C VAL A 224 7.78 0.63 11.04
N LEU A 225 7.53 0.57 9.73
CA LEU A 225 6.65 1.55 9.06
C LEU A 225 5.20 1.47 9.54
N ALA A 226 4.69 0.28 9.82
CA ALA A 226 3.36 0.11 10.40
C ALA A 226 3.26 0.76 11.79
N GLY A 227 4.28 0.57 12.64
CA GLY A 227 4.39 1.25 13.94
C GLY A 227 4.44 2.77 13.80
N ALA A 228 5.21 3.28 12.84
CA ALA A 228 5.27 4.71 12.54
C ALA A 228 3.90 5.27 12.06
N ALA A 229 3.19 4.53 11.22
CA ALA A 229 1.85 4.90 10.76
C ALA A 229 0.83 4.96 11.92
N VAL A 230 0.89 4.01 12.86
CA VAL A 230 0.07 4.03 14.09
C VAL A 230 0.40 5.25 14.94
N ALA A 231 1.69 5.55 15.13
CA ALA A 231 2.13 6.68 15.94
C ALA A 231 1.73 8.04 15.32
N TRP A 232 1.80 8.15 13.99
CA TRP A 232 1.41 9.35 13.25
C TRP A 232 -0.09 9.64 13.37
N LEU A 233 -0.95 8.62 13.19
CA LEU A 233 -2.41 8.78 13.20
C LEU A 233 -3.01 9.06 14.59
N ARG A 234 -2.21 8.95 15.66
CA ARG A 234 -2.63 9.27 17.03
C ARG A 234 -2.37 10.73 17.43
N ARG A 235 -1.69 11.50 16.58
CA ARG A 235 -1.45 12.94 16.78
C ARG A 235 -2.56 13.75 16.12
#